data_AF-A0A2V9J8N0-F1
#
_entry.id   AF-A0A2V9J8N0-F1
#
_cell.length_a   1.000
_cell.length_b   1.000
_cell.length_c   1.000
_cell.angle_alpha   90.00
_cell.angle_beta   90.00
_cell.angle_gamma   90.00
#
_symmetry.space_group_name_H-M   'P 1'
#
loop_
_entity.id
_entity.type
_entity.pdbx_description
1 polymer ?
#
loop_
_entity_poly.entity_id
_entity_poly.type
_entity_poly.pdbx_seq_one_letter_code
_entity_poly.pdbx_strand_id
1 'polypeptide(L)'
;MAHDDGLITEATAEDNFWYSDGYGDNIRQFLAGMGSMPEWAPPKENHPLYSSSVVTEVSYGTNELRYSTFDRDATETLRLAFDPGRVTVGGIALTKRPDPILMAWCCWVAATKPFQPNSDAHSRTDWKPAR
;
A
#
# COMPACT_ATOMS: atom_id res chain seq x y z
N MET A 1 -23.72 -10.38 21.03
CA MET A 1 -24.57 -9.72 22.06
C MET A 1 -23.93 -10.01 23.41
N ALA A 2 -23.84 -9.04 24.32
CA ALA A 2 -23.28 -9.27 25.66
C ALA A 2 -24.33 -9.96 26.55
N HIS A 3 -23.91 -10.97 27.29
CA HIS A 3 -24.72 -11.67 28.29
C HIS A 3 -24.78 -10.87 29.60
N ASP A 4 -25.75 -11.20 30.46
CA ASP A 4 -25.95 -10.55 31.75
C ASP A 4 -24.79 -10.79 32.75
N ASP A 5 -23.94 -11.79 32.48
CA ASP A 5 -22.71 -12.08 33.21
C ASP A 5 -21.47 -11.33 32.66
N GLY A 6 -21.65 -10.49 31.65
CA GLY A 6 -20.60 -9.70 31.01
C GLY A 6 -19.82 -10.45 29.92
N LEU A 7 -20.17 -11.70 29.61
CA LEU A 7 -19.52 -12.47 28.55
C LEU A 7 -20.03 -12.01 27.18
N ILE A 8 -19.12 -11.79 26.22
CA ILE A 8 -19.50 -11.37 24.87
C ILE A 8 -19.28 -12.55 23.92
N THR A 9 -20.38 -13.11 23.41
CA THR A 9 -20.32 -14.14 22.36
C THR A 9 -20.26 -13.44 21.00
N GLU A 10 -19.09 -13.49 20.36
CA GLU A 10 -18.85 -12.89 19.04
C GLU A 10 -18.97 -13.89 17.87
N ALA A 11 -19.01 -15.19 18.16
CA ALA A 11 -19.19 -16.24 17.16
C ALA A 11 -20.36 -17.15 17.55
N THR A 12 -21.22 -17.51 16.59
CA THR A 12 -22.40 -18.38 16.79
C THR A 12 -22.09 -19.83 17.15
N ALA A 13 -20.88 -20.13 17.62
CA ALA A 13 -20.45 -21.46 18.03
C ALA A 13 -19.61 -21.35 19.31
N GLU A 14 -20.21 -21.79 20.42
CA GLU A 14 -19.71 -21.61 21.80
C GLU A 14 -18.34 -22.27 22.06
N ASP A 15 -17.87 -23.16 21.17
CA ASP A 15 -16.63 -23.92 21.32
C ASP A 15 -15.62 -23.77 20.15
N ASN A 16 -15.88 -22.89 19.18
CA ASN A 16 -15.08 -22.77 17.96
C ASN A 16 -14.60 -21.33 17.70
N PHE A 17 -13.77 -20.81 18.61
CA PHE A 17 -13.13 -19.50 18.50
C PHE A 17 -12.18 -19.35 17.30
N TRP A 18 -11.83 -20.44 16.63
CA TRP A 18 -11.02 -20.46 15.41
C TRP A 18 -11.70 -19.80 14.20
N TYR A 19 -13.02 -19.57 14.27
CA TYR A 19 -13.80 -18.95 13.20
C TYR A 19 -14.41 -17.59 13.59
N SER A 20 -13.97 -16.97 14.69
CA SER A 20 -14.41 -15.58 14.94
C SER A 20 -13.82 -14.66 13.86
N ASP A 21 -14.60 -13.67 13.42
CA ASP A 21 -14.17 -12.66 12.43
C ASP A 21 -12.85 -11.99 12.85
N GLY A 22 -12.58 -11.92 14.16
CA GLY A 22 -11.35 -11.37 14.73
C GLY A 22 -10.05 -12.09 14.35
N TYR A 23 -10.06 -13.38 13.97
CA TYR A 23 -8.80 -14.11 13.74
C TYR A 23 -8.15 -13.82 12.37
N GLY A 24 -8.96 -13.51 11.36
CA GLY A 24 -8.48 -13.17 10.03
C GLY A 24 -8.41 -11.66 9.78
N ASP A 25 -9.31 -10.89 10.42
CA ASP A 25 -9.43 -9.46 10.14
C ASP A 25 -8.40 -8.63 10.91
N ASN A 26 -8.00 -9.04 12.11
CA ASN A 26 -7.02 -8.34 12.93
C ASN A 26 -5.69 -8.10 12.18
N ILE A 27 -5.13 -9.12 11.52
CA ILE A 27 -3.87 -9.00 10.78
C ILE A 27 -4.03 -8.02 9.62
N ARG A 28 -5.15 -8.07 8.89
CA ARG A 28 -5.42 -7.14 7.78
C ARG A 28 -5.50 -5.71 8.28
N GLN A 29 -6.15 -5.48 9.42
CA GLN A 29 -6.24 -4.17 10.04
C GLN A 29 -4.85 -3.64 10.46
N PHE A 30 -3.98 -4.48 11.05
CA PHE A 30 -2.61 -4.08 11.36
C PHE A 30 -1.79 -3.74 10.11
N LEU A 31 -1.91 -4.54 9.05
CA LEU A 31 -1.22 -4.27 7.77
C LEU A 31 -1.70 -2.96 7.14
N ALA A 32 -3.02 -2.72 7.13
CA ALA A 32 -3.60 -1.45 6.66
C ALA A 32 -3.15 -0.26 7.52
N GLY A 33 -3.09 -0.45 8.83
CA GLY A 33 -2.58 0.55 9.79
C GLY A 33 -1.13 0.90 9.52
N MET A 34 -0.24 -0.09 9.34
CA MET A 34 1.17 0.16 8.99
C MET A 34 1.33 0.77 7.60
N GLY A 35 0.53 0.37 6.62
CA GLY A 35 0.50 1.01 5.29
C GLY A 35 0.14 2.50 5.34
N SER A 36 -0.68 2.89 6.31
CA SER A 36 -1.11 4.28 6.55
C SER A 36 -0.16 5.06 7.45
N MET A 37 0.48 4.38 8.40
CA MET A 37 1.37 4.94 9.43
C MET A 37 2.68 4.12 9.49
N PRO A 38 3.63 4.34 8.55
CA PRO A 38 4.81 3.49 8.37
C PRO A 38 5.75 3.37 9.57
N GLU A 39 5.72 4.33 10.48
CA GLU A 39 6.48 4.32 11.73
C GLU A 39 6.04 3.27 12.74
N TRP A 40 4.83 2.70 12.58
CA TRP A 40 4.36 1.59 13.40
C TRP A 40 4.97 0.25 12.98
N ALA A 41 5.54 0.18 11.78
CA ALA A 41 6.31 -0.99 11.36
C ALA A 41 7.66 -1.07 12.10
N PRO A 42 8.22 -2.28 12.30
CA PRO A 42 9.47 -2.47 13.01
C PRO A 42 10.60 -1.52 12.54
N PRO A 43 11.21 -0.74 13.45
CA PRO A 43 12.36 0.07 13.11
C PRO A 43 13.58 -0.85 13.00
N LYS A 44 14.33 -0.78 11.90
CA LYS A 44 15.55 -1.57 11.54
C LYS A 44 15.34 -2.67 10.49
N GLU A 45 14.12 -2.84 9.99
CA GLU A 45 13.86 -3.73 8.86
C GLU A 45 13.27 -2.94 7.68
N ASN A 46 13.47 -3.47 6.47
CA ASN A 46 12.90 -2.93 5.26
C ASN A 46 11.57 -3.64 4.97
N HIS A 47 10.49 -2.88 4.79
CA HIS A 47 9.16 -3.44 4.55
C HIS A 47 8.41 -2.65 3.47
N PRO A 48 7.96 -3.31 2.40
CA PRO A 48 6.81 -2.85 1.63
C PRO A 48 5.56 -2.95 2.50
N LEU A 49 4.90 -1.83 2.78
CA LEU A 49 3.74 -1.75 3.68
C LEU A 49 2.42 -1.57 2.93
N TYR A 50 2.47 -0.95 1.75
CA TYR A 50 1.32 -0.77 0.88
C TYR A 50 1.76 -0.68 -0.59
N SER A 51 0.90 -1.13 -1.49
CA SER A 51 0.97 -0.83 -2.93
C SER A 51 -0.45 -0.69 -3.47
N SER A 52 -0.65 0.25 -4.39
CA SER A 52 -1.90 0.35 -5.16
C SER A 52 -1.99 -0.66 -6.32
N SER A 53 -0.94 -1.47 -6.52
CA SER A 53 -0.85 -2.52 -7.54
C SER A 53 -0.45 -3.84 -6.90
N VAL A 54 -0.62 -4.94 -7.63
CA VAL A 54 0.00 -6.21 -7.25
C VAL A 54 1.53 -6.08 -7.33
N VAL A 55 2.22 -6.36 -6.23
CA VAL A 55 3.68 -6.50 -6.20
C VAL A 55 4.06 -7.88 -6.72
N THR A 56 4.90 -7.93 -7.75
CA THR A 56 5.26 -9.18 -8.45
C THR A 56 6.60 -9.75 -8.00
N GLU A 57 7.51 -8.90 -7.53
CA GLU A 57 8.82 -9.31 -7.03
C GLU A 57 9.31 -8.32 -5.97
N VAL A 58 10.04 -8.83 -4.97
CA VAL A 58 10.75 -8.02 -3.99
C VAL A 58 12.11 -8.66 -3.70
N SER A 59 13.18 -7.87 -3.74
CA SER A 59 14.53 -8.28 -3.37
C SER A 59 15.12 -7.33 -2.34
N TYR A 60 15.69 -7.89 -1.29
CA TYR A 60 16.34 -7.15 -0.20
C TYR A 60 17.85 -7.28 -0.29
N GLY A 61 18.55 -6.16 -0.14
CA GLY A 61 20.01 -6.10 -0.11
C GLY A 61 20.52 -5.19 0.99
N THR A 62 21.84 -5.13 1.14
CA THR A 62 22.49 -4.20 2.08
C THR A 62 22.22 -2.77 1.65
N ASN A 63 21.43 -2.03 2.45
CA ASN A 63 20.98 -0.67 2.13
C ASN A 63 20.29 -0.57 0.76
N GLU A 64 19.60 -1.63 0.35
CA GLU A 64 18.89 -1.69 -0.94
C GLU A 64 17.57 -2.43 -0.79
N LEU A 65 16.54 -1.89 -1.45
CA LEU A 65 15.26 -2.55 -1.65
C LEU A 65 14.88 -2.36 -3.13
N ARG A 66 14.60 -3.45 -3.83
CA ARG A 66 14.05 -3.42 -5.19
C ARG A 66 12.72 -4.16 -5.21
N TYR A 67 11.79 -3.65 -5.98
CA TYR A 67 10.49 -4.29 -6.19
C TYR A 67 9.98 -4.00 -7.60
N SER A 68 9.03 -4.82 -8.05
CA SER A 68 8.28 -4.60 -9.28
C SER A 68 6.78 -4.75 -9.03
N THR A 69 5.99 -4.01 -9.80
CA THR A 69 4.53 -4.01 -9.75
C THR A 69 3.95 -4.44 -11.10
N PHE A 70 2.76 -5.02 -11.06
CA PHE A 70 2.01 -5.38 -12.25
C PHE A 70 1.60 -4.14 -13.07
N ASP A 71 0.98 -3.15 -12.40
CA ASP A 71 0.62 -1.89 -13.05
C ASP A 71 1.85 -1.00 -13.21
N ARG A 72 1.89 -0.31 -14.36
CA ARG A 72 2.96 0.65 -14.67
C ARG A 72 2.93 1.87 -13.76
N ASP A 73 1.73 2.32 -13.43
CA ASP A 73 1.48 3.48 -12.59
C ASP A 73 0.90 2.99 -11.27
N ALA A 74 1.73 3.01 -10.23
CA ALA A 74 1.38 2.53 -8.90
C ALA A 74 1.96 3.46 -7.82
N THR A 75 1.45 3.33 -6.61
CA THR A 75 1.92 4.06 -5.43
C THR A 75 2.20 3.08 -4.31
N GLU A 76 3.43 3.13 -3.79
CA GLU A 76 3.91 2.26 -2.73
C GLU A 76 4.30 3.06 -1.49
N THR A 77 4.03 2.46 -0.33
CA THR A 77 4.52 2.93 0.96
C THR A 77 5.55 1.95 1.48
N LEU A 78 6.77 2.43 1.75
CA LEU A 78 7.89 1.61 2.19
C LEU A 78 8.41 2.13 3.54
N ARG A 79 8.66 1.22 4.47
CA ARG A 79 9.52 1.48 5.63
C ARG A 79 10.92 1.01 5.31
N LEU A 80 11.90 1.90 5.40
CA LEU A 80 13.30 1.58 5.20
C LEU A 80 14.07 1.71 6.51
N ALA A 81 15.01 0.80 6.73
CA ALA A 81 15.95 0.83 7.84
C ALA A 81 17.09 1.85 7.65
N PHE A 82 17.12 2.53 6.51
CA PHE A 82 18.17 3.46 6.08
C PHE A 82 17.56 4.65 5.33
N ASP A 83 18.27 5.78 5.26
CA ASP A 83 17.89 6.91 4.39
C ASP A 83 18.48 6.65 2.98
N PRO A 84 17.65 6.42 1.95
CA PRO A 84 18.14 6.08 0.63
C PRO A 84 18.84 7.29 -0.02
N GLY A 85 20.10 7.11 -0.41
CA GLY A 85 20.85 8.14 -1.14
C GLY A 85 20.36 8.37 -2.57
N ARG A 86 19.65 7.40 -3.16
CA ARG A 86 19.07 7.47 -4.50
C ARG A 86 17.84 6.58 -4.59
N VAL A 87 16.78 7.09 -5.22
CA VAL A 87 15.57 6.32 -5.55
C VAL A 87 15.34 6.39 -7.06
N THR A 88 15.01 5.27 -7.69
CA THR A 88 14.75 5.18 -9.12
C THR A 88 13.50 4.36 -9.41
N VAL A 89 12.67 4.80 -10.36
CA VAL A 89 11.48 4.08 -10.85
C VAL A 89 11.57 4.00 -12.36
N GLY A 90 11.48 2.78 -12.93
CA GLY A 90 11.64 2.57 -14.38
C GLY A 90 12.97 3.11 -14.94
N GLY A 91 14.03 3.12 -14.12
CA GLY A 91 15.34 3.69 -14.47
C GLY A 91 15.45 5.22 -14.31
N ILE A 92 14.38 5.91 -13.94
CA ILE A 92 14.36 7.38 -13.76
C ILE A 92 14.62 7.71 -12.29
N ALA A 93 15.58 8.58 -12.01
CA ALA A 93 15.88 9.04 -10.65
C ALA A 93 14.78 9.98 -10.12
N LEU A 94 14.37 9.76 -8.87
CA LEU A 94 13.34 10.52 -8.18
C LEU A 94 13.98 11.58 -7.27
N THR A 95 13.30 12.71 -7.07
CA THR A 95 13.70 13.71 -6.07
C THR A 95 12.85 13.56 -4.81
N LYS A 96 13.49 13.68 -3.64
CA LYS A 96 12.79 13.66 -2.33
C LYS A 96 11.84 14.85 -2.27
N ARG A 97 10.55 14.62 -2.02
CA ARG A 97 9.62 15.73 -1.76
C ARG A 97 9.80 16.24 -0.32
N PRO A 98 9.72 17.57 -0.11
CA PRO A 98 9.81 18.16 1.23
C PRO A 98 8.53 18.05 2.06
N ASP A 99 7.39 17.62 1.49
CA ASP A 99 6.08 17.66 2.16
C ASP A 99 5.36 16.29 2.09
N PRO A 100 5.01 15.68 3.23
CA PRO A 100 4.11 14.53 3.27
C PRO A 100 2.68 15.04 3.21
N ILE A 101 2.09 15.12 2.01
CA ILE A 101 0.65 15.34 1.93
C ILE A 101 -0.02 14.21 2.71
N LEU A 102 -0.85 14.59 3.69
CA LEU A 102 -1.64 13.76 4.60
C LEU A 102 -1.78 12.30 4.11
N MET A 103 -1.16 11.38 4.87
CA MET A 103 -1.16 9.91 4.71
C MET A 103 -0.01 9.26 3.92
N ALA A 104 1.11 9.94 3.66
CA ALA A 104 2.31 9.26 3.19
C ALA A 104 3.61 9.93 3.66
N TRP A 105 4.32 9.29 4.59
CA TRP A 105 5.68 9.69 4.95
C TRP A 105 6.69 9.02 4.00
N CYS A 106 7.58 9.84 3.43
CA CYS A 106 8.57 9.56 2.37
C CYS A 106 8.03 9.34 0.95
N CYS A 107 7.26 10.31 0.43
CA CYS A 107 6.96 10.42 -1.00
C CYS A 107 8.22 10.81 -1.81
N TRP A 108 8.94 9.82 -2.34
CA TRP A 108 9.85 10.03 -3.46
C TRP A 108 9.02 10.09 -4.74
N VAL A 109 9.28 11.08 -5.58
CA VAL A 109 8.50 11.23 -6.80
C VAL A 109 9.42 11.35 -8.00
N ALA A 110 9.12 10.56 -9.02
CA ALA A 110 9.69 10.74 -10.35
C ALA A 110 9.50 12.19 -10.72
N ALA A 111 10.54 12.87 -11.20
CA ALA A 111 10.36 14.13 -11.90
C ALA A 111 9.35 13.87 -13.02
N THR A 112 8.07 14.06 -12.69
CA THR A 112 6.97 13.81 -13.59
C THR A 112 7.05 14.97 -14.54
N LYS A 113 7.08 14.66 -15.84
CA LYS A 113 6.70 15.65 -16.85
C LYS A 113 5.47 16.39 -16.31
N PRO A 114 5.42 17.73 -16.40
CA PRO A 114 4.31 18.49 -15.87
C PRO A 114 3.00 17.88 -16.36
N PHE A 115 2.08 17.64 -15.42
CA PHE A 115 0.69 17.36 -15.71
C PHE A 115 0.19 18.47 -16.64
N GLN A 116 0.11 18.17 -17.94
CA GLN A 116 -0.63 19.00 -18.86
C GLN A 116 -2.07 18.50 -18.78
N PRO A 117 -3.02 19.29 -18.23
CA PRO A 117 -4.42 19.01 -18.48
C PRO A 117 -4.60 19.17 -19.99
N ASN A 118 -4.78 18.06 -20.70
CA ASN A 118 -5.07 18.14 -22.11
C ASN A 118 -6.44 18.82 -22.23
N SER A 119 -6.40 20.05 -22.74
CA SER A 119 -7.52 20.69 -23.41
C SER A 119 -8.04 19.73 -24.47
N ASP A 120 -9.37 19.60 -24.50
CA ASP A 120 -10.14 19.06 -25.62
C ASP A 120 -10.38 17.54 -25.62
N ALA A 121 -11.56 17.24 -25.07
CA ALA A 121 -12.54 16.24 -25.44
C ALA A 121 -12.31 15.40 -26.72
N HIS A 122 -12.80 14.15 -26.62
CA HIS A 122 -13.46 13.31 -27.64
C HIS A 122 -12.80 11.95 -27.89
N SER A 123 -13.38 10.90 -27.32
CA SER A 123 -13.92 9.78 -28.11
C SER A 123 -14.77 8.86 -27.21
N ARG A 124 -16.08 9.03 -27.34
CA ARG A 124 -17.12 8.11 -26.92
C ARG A 124 -16.97 6.83 -27.74
N THR A 125 -16.88 5.65 -27.11
CA THR A 125 -16.94 4.37 -27.83
C THR A 125 -18.31 3.76 -27.62
N ASP A 126 -19.18 3.95 -28.61
CA ASP A 126 -20.47 3.28 -28.72
C ASP A 126 -20.26 1.77 -28.91
N TRP A 127 -20.86 0.97 -28.03
CA TRP A 127 -20.90 -0.49 -28.16
C TRP A 127 -22.09 -0.90 -29.04
N LYS A 128 -21.83 -1.49 -30.22
CA LYS A 128 -22.84 -2.24 -30.98
C LYS A 128 -22.66 -3.73 -30.70
N PRO A 129 -23.72 -4.48 -30.36
CA PRO A 129 -23.62 -5.93 -30.24
C PRO A 129 -23.55 -6.58 -31.63
N ALA A 130 -22.68 -7.58 -31.76
CA ALA A 130 -22.60 -8.45 -32.93
C ALA A 130 -23.83 -9.38 -33.02
N ARG A 131 -24.21 -9.70 -34.25
CA ARG A 131 -25.36 -10.52 -34.65
C ARG A 131 -25.30 -11.95 -34.17
#